data_AF-A0A6A6RAD1-F1
#
_entry.id   AF-A0A6A6RAD1-F1
#
_cell.length_a   1.000
_cell.length_b   1.000
_cell.length_c   1.000
_cell.angle_alpha   90.00
_cell.angle_beta   90.00
_cell.angle_gamma   90.00
#
_symmetry.space_group_name_H-M   'P 1'
#
loop_
_entity.id
_entity.type
_entity.pdbx_description
1 polymer ?
#
loop_
_entity_poly.entity_id
_entity_poly.type
_entity_poly.pdbx_seq_one_letter_code
_entity_poly.pdbx_strand_id
1 'polypeptide(L)' 'MKFTAIIAAVLSLATFVVAAPVPATEDVKERQNHGMCVTSDGTTVTQIEGC' A
#
# COMPACT_ATOMS: atom_id res chain seq x y z
N MET A 1 -15.40 29.60 -17.93
CA MET A 1 -15.01 29.49 -16.51
C MET A 1 -15.20 28.08 -15.93
N LYS A 2 -16.34 27.40 -16.16
CA LYS A 2 -16.54 26.03 -15.63
C LYS A 2 -15.63 24.98 -16.30
N PHE A 3 -15.45 25.07 -17.62
CA PHE A 3 -14.62 24.14 -18.40
C PHE A 3 -13.14 24.18 -18.00
N THR A 4 -12.59 25.37 -17.76
CA THR A 4 -11.21 25.56 -17.33
C THR A 4 -10.93 24.98 -15.95
N ALA A 5 -11.91 25.04 -15.04
CA ALA A 5 -11.80 24.42 -13.71
C ALA A 5 -11.80 22.89 -13.78
N ILE A 6 -12.63 22.31 -14.64
CA ILE A 6 -12.71 20.86 -14.85
C ILE A 6 -11.37 20.33 -15.40
N ILE A 7 -10.81 21.02 -16.41
CA ILE A 7 -9.53 20.63 -17.00
C ILE A 7 -8.39 20.73 -15.98
N ALA A 8 -8.34 21.80 -15.19
CA ALA A 8 -7.33 21.96 -14.14
C ALA A 8 -7.43 20.85 -13.08
N ALA A 9 -8.65 20.46 -12.68
CA ALA A 9 -8.87 19.38 -11.73
C ALA A 9 -8.39 18.02 -12.27
N VAL A 10 -8.74 17.69 -13.52
CA VAL A 10 -8.32 16.42 -14.15
C VAL A 10 -6.81 16.35 -14.32
N LEU A 11 -6.17 17.44 -14.78
CA LEU A 11 -4.71 17.51 -14.91
C LEU A 11 -4.00 17.40 -13.56
N SER A 12 -4.58 17.97 -12.49
CA SER A 12 -4.03 17.88 -11.13
C SER A 12 -4.18 16.49 -10.51
N LEU A 13 -5.18 15.71 -10.93
CA LEU A 13 -5.39 14.33 -10.47
C LEU A 13 -4.53 13.32 -11.26
N ALA A 14 -4.15 13.63 -12.51
CA ALA A 14 -3.33 12.76 -13.34
C ALA A 14 -1.93 12.50 -12.75
N THR A 15 -1.42 13.39 -11.90
CA THR A 15 -0.15 13.22 -11.18
C THR A 15 -0.20 12.12 -10.12
N PHE A 16 -1.39 11.80 -9.59
CA PHE A 16 -1.58 10.73 -8.60
C PHE A 16 -1.77 9.34 -9.22
N VAL A 17 -2.08 9.26 -10.52
CA VAL A 17 -2.22 7.98 -11.24
C VAL A 17 -0.84 7.40 -11.61
N VAL A 18 0.18 8.24 -11.76
CA VAL A 18 1.57 7.84 -12.06
C VAL A 18 2.39 7.57 -10.79
N ALA A 19 1.85 7.91 -9.61
CA ALA A 19 2.29 7.31 -8.36
C ALA A 19 1.76 5.87 -8.32
N ALA A 20 2.42 5.03 -9.12
CA ALA A 20 2.21 3.60 -9.22
C ALA A 20 2.08 2.97 -7.82
N PRO A 21 1.43 1.79 -7.71
CA PRO A 21 1.58 0.95 -6.54
C PRO A 21 3.06 0.90 -6.23
N VAL A 22 3.45 1.44 -5.08
CA VAL A 22 4.83 1.37 -4.61
C VAL A 22 5.17 -0.10 -4.77
N PRO A 23 6.18 -0.48 -5.60
CA PRO A 23 6.60 -1.87 -5.60
C PRO A 23 6.88 -2.13 -4.14
N ALA A 24 6.08 -3.02 -3.53
CA ALA A 24 6.30 -3.38 -2.16
C ALA A 24 7.71 -3.96 -2.21
N THR A 25 8.69 -3.16 -1.77
CA THR A 25 10.04 -3.64 -1.58
C THR A 25 9.88 -4.88 -0.70
N GLU A 26 10.75 -5.87 -0.82
CA GLU A 26 10.59 -7.10 -0.02
C GLU A 26 10.43 -6.74 1.48
N ASP A 27 11.08 -5.67 1.95
CA ASP A 27 10.91 -5.08 3.28
C ASP A 27 9.49 -4.61 3.61
N VAL A 28 8.72 -4.11 2.64
CA VAL A 28 7.32 -3.71 2.82
C VAL A 28 6.41 -4.93 2.79
N LYS A 29 6.69 -5.94 1.95
CA LYS A 29 5.92 -7.19 1.91
C LYS A 29 5.97 -7.94 3.24
N GLU A 30 7.14 -8.09 3.85
CA GLU A 30 7.29 -8.73 5.17
C GLU A 30 6.54 -7.97 6.28
N ARG A 31 6.40 -6.65 6.16
CA ARG A 31 5.73 -5.82 7.17
C ARG A 31 4.22 -5.70 6.96
N GLN A 32 3.69 -6.22 5.85
CA GLN A 32 2.25 -6.28 5.58
C GLN A 32 1.64 -7.52 6.24
N ASN A 33 1.76 -7.63 7.58
CA ASN A 33 1.19 -8.71 8.39
C ASN A 33 -0.36 -8.68 8.49
N HIS A 34 -1.04 -8.00 7.56
CA HIS A 34 -2.50 -7.93 7.55
C HIS A 34 -3.04 -9.19 6.88
N GLY A 35 -3.39 -10.19 7.70
CA GLY A 35 -3.96 -11.47 7.25
C GLY A 35 -3.06 -12.69 7.43
N MET A 36 -1.86 -12.56 8.00
CA MET A 36 -1.02 -13.72 8.31
C MET A 36 -1.25 -14.17 9.75
N CYS A 37 -1.30 -15.49 9.97
CA CYS A 37 -1.29 -16.01 11.32
C CYS A 37 0.09 -15.82 11.91
N VAL A 38 0.12 -15.32 13.14
CA VAL A 38 1.34 -15.19 13.91
C VAL A 38 1.13 -15.84 15.26
N THR A 39 2.21 -16.38 15.81
CA THR A 39 2.24 -16.90 17.18
C THR A 39 3.37 -16.25 17.95
N SER A 40 3.29 -16.29 19.27
CA SER A 40 4.28 -15.73 20.18
C SER A 40 4.51 -16.66 21.35
N ASP A 41 5.78 -16.87 21.69
CA ASP A 41 6.21 -17.57 22.91
C ASP A 41 6.47 -16.62 24.09
N GLY A 42 6.07 -15.35 23.94
CA GLY A 42 6.28 -14.29 24.92
C GLY A 42 7.55 -13.48 24.71
N THR A 43 8.46 -13.92 23.82
CA THR A 43 9.69 -13.18 23.50
C THR A 43 9.91 -12.99 22.01
N THR A 44 9.43 -13.94 21.19
CA THR A 44 9.58 -13.89 19.74
C THR A 44 8.22 -14.08 19.07
N VAL A 45 7.92 -13.23 18.09
CA VAL A 45 6.75 -13.41 17.22
C VAL A 45 7.20 -14.12 15.95
N THR A 46 6.59 -15.26 15.64
CA THR A 46 6.87 -16.03 14.43
C THR A 46 5.62 -16.10 13.56
N GLN A 47 5.83 -16.02 12.25
CA GLN A 47 4.77 -16.19 11.26
C GLN A 47 4.46 -17.67 11.06
N ILE A 48 3.18 -18.01 10.97
CA ILE A 48 2.68 -19.33 10.59
C ILE A 48 2.28 -19.26 9.12
N GLU A 49 3.01 -19.94 8.25
CA GLU A 49 2.68 -20.04 6.82
C GLU A 49 1.45 -20.96 6.61
N GLY A 50 0.50 -20.53 5.79
CA GLY A 50 -0.59 -21.39 5.28
C GLY A 50 -1.75 -21.67 6.24
N CYS A 51 -1.95 -20.81 7.24
CA CYS A 51 -3.30 -20.61 7.75
C CYS A 51 -4.12 -19.74 6.76
#